data_AF-A0A2E9VLL5-F1
#
_entry.id   AF-A0A2E9VLL5-F1
#
_cell.length_a   1.000
_cell.length_b   1.000
_cell.length_c   1.000
_cell.angle_alpha   90.00
_cell.angle_beta   90.00
_cell.angle_gamma   90.00
#
_symmetry.space_group_name_H-M   'P 1'
#
loop_
_entity.id
_entity.type
_entity.pdbx_description
1 polymer ?
#
loop_
_entity_poly.entity_id
_entity_poly.type
_entity_poly.pdbx_seq_one_letter_code
_entity_poly.pdbx_strand_id
1 'polypeptide(L)'
;MAKKRELCRDKRGLFQRNLGWKQTEKGYAQQKFYLGRDETRAKIASLKLEQLWEAVCRRWEATCPQRFVRKPSADSQLVTNNDDLTTGSVAIVSVGVGELELTRDGKPVWDDVSLTIAEAIRNGDSIVRIPVPERLGQYGLQSPSVGHWLDQLRRDVPLIHIELHDPQAHQEAEAIIHEEGTRLINQGRRMVRQPEKSNFRHPNSGIRFRQHGDAFDGGGHRQVVAWRSSWHRSRSSNQTAEASVSAAWHVPRGLESLRLCKSARLAFVRSPTSLQVSVECGWR
;
A
#
# COMPACT_ATOMS: atom_id res chain seq x y z
N MET A 1 -0.70 -26.52 -3.05
CA MET A 1 0.63 -25.88 -3.02
C MET A 1 1.64 -26.92 -2.59
N ALA A 2 2.78 -27.06 -3.28
CA ALA A 2 3.80 -28.06 -2.94
C ALA A 2 4.22 -27.95 -1.46
N LYS A 3 4.34 -29.08 -0.76
CA LYS A 3 4.76 -29.12 0.65
C LYS A 3 6.03 -28.27 0.80
N LYS A 4 5.96 -27.25 1.66
CA LYS A 4 7.03 -26.31 2.00
C LYS A 4 8.25 -27.14 2.37
N ARG A 5 9.28 -27.15 1.51
CA ARG A 5 10.49 -27.94 1.79
C ARG A 5 11.15 -27.33 3.03
N GLU A 6 11.21 -28.15 4.07
CA GLU A 6 11.85 -27.82 5.33
C GLU A 6 13.33 -27.54 5.12
N LEU A 7 13.91 -26.76 6.03
CA LEU A 7 15.33 -26.42 6.06
C LEU A 7 16.17 -27.71 5.95
N CYS A 8 16.94 -27.87 4.87
CA CYS A 8 17.71 -29.09 4.64
C CYS A 8 19.16 -28.89 5.10
N ARG A 9 19.74 -29.90 5.74
CA ARG A 9 21.17 -29.94 6.06
C ARG A 9 21.93 -30.68 4.96
N ASP A 10 22.96 -30.06 4.40
CA ASP A 10 23.86 -30.70 3.43
C ASP A 10 24.83 -31.66 4.14
N LYS A 11 25.51 -32.53 3.38
CA LYS A 11 26.52 -33.48 3.88
C LYS A 11 27.65 -32.80 4.65
N ARG A 12 27.92 -31.52 4.34
CA ARG A 12 28.92 -30.68 5.01
C ARG A 12 28.41 -30.02 6.30
N GLY A 13 27.18 -30.32 6.70
CA GLY A 13 26.52 -29.75 7.87
C GLY A 13 26.00 -28.33 7.68
N LEU A 14 26.07 -27.74 6.47
CA LEU A 14 25.47 -26.44 6.18
C LEU A 14 23.96 -26.57 5.96
N PHE A 15 23.21 -25.66 6.55
CA PHE A 15 21.79 -25.50 6.27
C PHE A 15 21.57 -24.76 4.96
N GLN A 16 20.68 -25.28 4.14
CA GLN A 16 20.34 -24.72 2.83
C GLN A 16 18.82 -24.72 2.62
N ARG A 17 18.35 -23.75 1.85
CA ARG A 17 16.95 -23.62 1.48
C ARG A 17 16.81 -23.23 0.02
N ASN A 18 15.94 -23.93 -0.71
CA ASN A 18 15.55 -23.52 -2.05
C ASN A 18 14.24 -22.75 -1.95
N LEU A 19 14.23 -21.48 -2.35
CA LEU A 19 13.06 -20.62 -2.22
C LEU A 19 12.96 -19.69 -3.42
N GLY A 20 11.77 -19.59 -4.00
CA GLY A 20 11.49 -18.73 -5.14
C GLY A 20 12.25 -19.07 -6.42
N TRP A 21 12.13 -18.18 -7.40
CA TRP A 21 12.65 -18.37 -8.75
C TRP A 21 13.57 -17.21 -9.12
N LYS A 22 14.63 -17.48 -9.88
CA LYS A 22 15.49 -16.47 -10.51
C LYS A 22 15.44 -16.67 -12.03
N GLN A 23 15.38 -15.58 -12.76
CA GLN A 23 15.45 -15.61 -14.22
C GLN A 23 16.88 -15.94 -14.67
N THR A 24 17.02 -16.90 -15.57
CA THR A 24 18.27 -17.30 -16.21
C THR A 24 18.10 -17.26 -17.73
N GLU A 25 19.20 -17.29 -18.50
CA GLU A 25 19.16 -17.32 -19.97
C GLU A 25 18.31 -18.47 -20.52
N LYS A 26 18.25 -19.60 -19.80
CA LYS A 26 17.52 -20.82 -20.18
C LYS A 26 16.10 -20.89 -19.62
N GLY A 27 15.63 -19.87 -18.90
CA GLY A 27 14.29 -19.82 -18.29
C GLY A 27 14.31 -19.47 -16.81
N TYR A 28 13.76 -20.33 -15.96
CA TYR A 28 13.65 -20.08 -14.51
C TYR A 28 14.36 -21.17 -13.72
N ALA A 29 15.21 -20.76 -12.78
CA ALA A 29 15.88 -21.67 -11.85
C ALA A 29 15.43 -21.37 -10.42
N GLN A 30 15.34 -22.40 -9.57
CA GLN A 30 15.03 -22.20 -8.16
C GLN A 30 16.24 -21.60 -7.44
N GLN A 31 16.06 -20.51 -6.70
CA GLN A 31 17.16 -19.86 -5.99
C GLN A 31 17.52 -20.65 -4.73
N LYS A 32 18.81 -20.96 -4.58
CA LYS A 32 19.35 -21.71 -3.43
C LYS A 32 20.08 -20.76 -2.48
N PHE A 33 19.68 -20.77 -1.22
CA PHE A 33 20.28 -19.99 -0.14
C PHE A 33 21.03 -20.91 0.83
N TYR A 34 22.27 -20.56 1.16
CA TYR A 34 23.08 -21.23 2.17
C TYR A 34 23.05 -20.41 3.46
N LEU A 35 22.51 -20.96 4.54
CA LEU A 35 22.16 -20.21 5.76
C LEU A 35 23.14 -20.41 6.92
N GLY A 36 24.30 -21.04 6.65
CA GLY A 36 25.34 -21.31 7.63
C GLY A 36 25.20 -22.66 8.35
N ARG A 37 25.96 -22.83 9.44
CA ARG A 37 26.00 -24.07 10.23
C ARG A 37 25.18 -24.02 11.53
N ASP A 38 24.87 -22.82 12.01
CA ASP A 38 24.04 -22.62 13.20
C ASP A 38 22.56 -22.81 12.83
N GLU A 39 21.93 -23.83 13.42
CA GLU A 39 20.54 -24.19 13.14
C GLU A 39 19.57 -23.09 13.54
N THR A 40 19.78 -22.43 14.69
CA THR A 40 18.87 -21.40 15.20
C THR A 40 18.92 -20.18 14.29
N ARG A 41 20.12 -19.71 13.94
CA ARG A 41 20.29 -18.62 12.97
C ARG A 41 19.73 -18.98 11.59
N ALA A 42 19.96 -20.22 11.13
CA ALA A 42 19.43 -20.68 9.85
C ALA A 42 17.91 -20.74 9.81
N LYS A 43 17.25 -21.16 10.91
CA LYS A 43 15.78 -21.15 11.04
C LYS A 43 15.21 -19.73 10.98
N ILE A 44 15.82 -18.79 11.72
CA ILE A 44 15.40 -17.38 11.69
C ILE A 44 15.58 -16.79 10.29
N ALA A 45 16.75 -16.97 9.67
CA ALA A 45 17.02 -16.49 8.32
C ALA A 45 16.06 -17.11 7.29
N SER A 46 15.78 -18.42 7.41
CA SER A 46 14.80 -19.12 6.57
C SER A 46 13.41 -18.48 6.67
N LEU A 47 12.94 -18.16 7.87
CA LEU A 47 11.64 -17.54 8.09
C LEU A 47 11.59 -16.12 7.52
N LYS A 48 12.65 -15.32 7.73
CA LYS A 48 12.76 -13.97 7.14
C LYS A 48 12.76 -14.02 5.61
N LEU A 49 13.45 -14.98 5.00
CA LEU A 49 13.46 -15.18 3.55
C LEU A 49 12.08 -15.57 3.00
N GLU A 50 11.31 -16.36 3.73
CA GLU A 50 9.93 -16.68 3.36
C GLU A 50 9.04 -15.44 3.35
N GLN A 51 9.11 -14.62 4.41
CA GLN A 51 8.35 -13.38 4.51
C GLN A 51 8.72 -12.40 3.38
N LEU A 52 10.02 -12.29 3.07
CA LEU A 52 10.49 -11.53 1.91
C LEU A 52 9.94 -12.09 0.59
N TRP A 53 9.93 -13.41 0.41
CA TRP A 53 9.39 -14.03 -0.80
C TRP A 53 7.88 -13.79 -0.96
N GLU A 54 7.12 -13.83 0.13
CA GLU A 54 5.70 -13.48 0.12
C GLU A 54 5.46 -12.03 -0.31
N ALA A 55 6.32 -11.09 0.11
CA ALA A 55 6.29 -9.71 -0.38
C ALA A 55 6.59 -9.61 -1.88
N VAL A 56 7.58 -10.36 -2.38
CA VAL A 56 7.89 -10.42 -3.82
C VAL A 56 6.70 -10.97 -4.62
N CYS A 57 6.07 -12.04 -4.14
CA CYS A 57 4.84 -12.57 -4.74
C CYS A 57 3.75 -11.50 -4.79
N ARG A 58 3.40 -10.88 -3.65
CA ARG A 58 2.38 -9.83 -3.60
C ARG A 58 2.65 -8.68 -4.58
N ARG A 59 3.90 -8.22 -4.68
CA ARG A 59 4.29 -7.17 -5.63
C ARG A 59 4.15 -7.61 -7.08
N TRP A 60 4.57 -8.83 -7.40
CA TRP A 60 4.39 -9.40 -8.74
C TRP A 60 2.90 -9.51 -9.10
N GLU A 61 2.07 -9.98 -8.17
CA GLU A 61 0.63 -10.09 -8.38
C GLU A 61 -0.06 -8.74 -8.62
N ALA A 62 0.42 -7.67 -7.98
CA ALA A 62 -0.10 -6.32 -8.15
C ALA A 62 0.31 -5.69 -9.50
N THR A 63 1.46 -6.07 -10.04
CA THR A 63 2.02 -5.47 -11.27
C THR A 63 1.68 -6.30 -12.51
N CYS A 64 1.46 -7.61 -12.36
CA CYS A 64 1.21 -8.50 -13.48
C CYS A 64 -0.22 -8.29 -14.01
N PRO A 65 -0.39 -7.87 -15.29
CA PRO A 65 -1.71 -7.70 -15.87
C PRO A 65 -2.43 -9.05 -15.92
N GLN A 66 -3.68 -9.05 -15.50
CA GLN A 66 -4.54 -10.21 -15.57
C GLN A 66 -5.01 -10.42 -17.01
N ARG A 67 -4.70 -11.59 -17.60
CA ARG A 67 -5.19 -11.95 -18.92
C ARG A 67 -6.36 -12.91 -18.76
N PHE A 68 -7.51 -12.54 -19.32
CA PHE A 68 -8.64 -13.44 -19.43
C PHE A 68 -8.43 -14.33 -20.64
N VAL A 69 -8.22 -15.62 -20.41
CA VAL A 69 -8.20 -16.61 -21.47
C VAL A 69 -9.54 -17.31 -21.46
N ARG A 70 -10.24 -17.28 -22.60
CA ARG A 70 -11.43 -18.12 -22.78
C ARG A 70 -10.96 -19.56 -22.82
N LYS A 71 -11.39 -20.34 -21.85
CA LYS A 71 -11.17 -21.79 -21.85
C LYS A 71 -11.86 -22.34 -23.11
N PRO A 72 -11.13 -22.98 -24.04
CA PRO A 72 -11.78 -23.62 -25.17
C PRO A 72 -12.70 -24.69 -24.59
N SER A 73 -14.01 -24.49 -24.71
CA SER A 73 -14.99 -25.49 -24.29
C SER A 73 -14.73 -26.75 -25.11
N ALA A 74 -14.37 -27.84 -24.45
CA ALA A 74 -14.14 -29.12 -25.11
C ALA A 74 -15.40 -29.64 -25.85
N ASP A 75 -16.57 -29.07 -25.53
CA ASP A 75 -17.87 -29.44 -26.09
C ASP A 75 -18.36 -28.51 -27.22
N SER A 76 -17.58 -27.53 -27.68
CA SER A 76 -17.88 -26.82 -28.93
C SER A 76 -17.45 -27.62 -30.16
N GLN A 77 -17.86 -28.88 -30.25
CA GLN A 77 -18.07 -29.49 -31.56
C GLN A 77 -19.36 -28.89 -32.10
N LEU A 78 -19.21 -27.87 -32.94
CA LEU A 78 -20.28 -27.32 -33.76
C LEU A 78 -20.86 -28.46 -34.61
N VAL A 79 -21.95 -29.06 -34.14
CA VAL A 79 -22.86 -29.82 -34.99
C VAL A 79 -23.53 -28.80 -35.90
N THR A 80 -22.92 -28.53 -37.06
CA THR A 80 -23.57 -27.83 -38.17
C THR A 80 -24.50 -28.79 -38.87
N ASN A 81 -25.61 -29.17 -38.22
CA ASN A 81 -26.71 -29.80 -38.92
C ASN A 81 -27.58 -28.68 -39.47
N ASN A 82 -27.30 -28.30 -40.72
CA ASN A 82 -28.23 -27.58 -41.57
C ASN A 82 -29.30 -28.58 -42.03
N ASP A 83 -30.36 -28.79 -41.23
CA ASP A 83 -31.57 -29.43 -41.74
C ASP A 83 -32.80 -28.64 -41.28
N ASP A 84 -33.44 -28.04 -42.29
CA ASP A 84 -34.83 -27.65 -42.43
C ASP A 84 -35.52 -26.78 -41.37
N LEU A 85 -35.76 -25.52 -41.80
CA LEU A 85 -36.80 -24.64 -41.29
C LEU A 85 -38.18 -25.32 -41.38
N THR A 86 -38.78 -25.60 -40.23
CA THR A 86 -40.24 -25.54 -40.08
C THR A 86 -40.62 -24.78 -38.80
N THR A 87 -41.01 -23.53 -39.02
CA THR A 87 -42.06 -22.76 -38.34
C THR A 87 -42.27 -22.95 -36.82
N GLY A 88 -41.90 -21.90 -36.06
CA GLY A 88 -42.86 -21.33 -35.10
C GLY A 88 -42.58 -21.41 -33.59
N SER A 89 -41.34 -21.55 -33.13
CA SER A 89 -41.05 -21.49 -31.68
C SER A 89 -39.85 -20.59 -31.36
N VAL A 90 -40.10 -19.52 -30.60
CA VAL A 90 -39.08 -18.56 -30.15
C VAL A 90 -38.34 -19.17 -28.96
N ALA A 91 -37.28 -19.92 -29.24
CA ALA A 91 -36.39 -20.43 -28.19
C ALA A 91 -35.48 -19.31 -27.67
N ILE A 92 -35.53 -19.05 -26.37
CA ILE A 92 -34.59 -18.16 -25.68
C ILE A 92 -33.25 -18.89 -25.64
N VAL A 93 -32.36 -18.54 -26.58
CA VAL A 93 -30.98 -19.04 -26.62
C VAL A 93 -30.26 -18.51 -25.39
N SER A 94 -30.06 -19.38 -24.40
CA SER A 94 -29.22 -19.07 -23.25
C SER A 94 -27.79 -18.93 -23.75
N VAL A 95 -27.32 -17.69 -23.88
CA VAL A 95 -25.92 -17.38 -24.18
C VAL A 95 -25.10 -17.85 -22.98
N GLY A 96 -24.58 -19.07 -23.06
CA GLY A 96 -23.69 -19.61 -22.05
C GLY A 96 -22.49 -18.69 -21.88
N VAL A 97 -22.41 -18.02 -20.73
CA VAL A 97 -21.24 -17.22 -20.36
C VAL A 97 -20.09 -18.19 -20.15
N GLY A 98 -19.25 -18.34 -21.18
CA GLY A 98 -18.10 -19.24 -21.12
C GLY A 98 -17.22 -18.94 -19.91
N GLU A 99 -16.78 -20.00 -19.23
CA GLU A 99 -15.90 -19.92 -18.07
C GLU A 99 -14.61 -19.17 -18.47
N LEU A 100 -14.44 -17.95 -17.93
CA LEU A 100 -13.23 -17.16 -18.11
C LEU A 100 -12.20 -17.61 -17.09
N GLU A 101 -11.11 -18.22 -17.55
CA GLU A 101 -10.00 -18.58 -16.69
C GLU A 101 -9.03 -17.39 -16.60
N LEU A 102 -8.69 -17.01 -15.38
CA LEU A 102 -7.76 -15.93 -15.10
C LEU A 102 -6.33 -16.47 -15.10
N THR A 103 -5.59 -16.26 -16.18
CA THR A 103 -4.18 -16.65 -16.26
C THR A 103 -3.29 -15.42 -16.11
N ARG A 104 -2.19 -15.60 -15.37
CA ARG A 104 -1.12 -14.59 -15.25
C ARG A 104 0.10 -15.14 -15.97
N ASP A 105 0.63 -14.37 -16.90
CA ASP A 105 1.82 -14.76 -17.66
C ASP A 105 3.06 -14.64 -16.76
N GLY A 106 3.83 -15.73 -16.65
CA GLY A 106 5.10 -15.76 -15.92
C GLY A 106 4.99 -16.24 -14.47
N LYS A 107 6.03 -15.92 -13.68
CA LYS A 107 6.16 -16.30 -12.27
C LYS A 107 6.80 -15.16 -11.49
N PRO A 108 6.54 -15.02 -10.17
CA PRO A 108 7.34 -14.13 -9.34
C PRO A 108 8.80 -14.57 -9.41
N VAL A 109 9.70 -13.59 -9.51
CA VAL A 109 11.15 -13.80 -9.58
C VAL A 109 11.87 -12.91 -8.58
N TRP A 110 13.00 -13.39 -8.07
CA TRP A 110 13.96 -12.59 -7.34
C TRP A 110 14.59 -11.56 -8.28
N ASP A 111 14.26 -10.29 -8.07
CA ASP A 111 14.94 -9.14 -8.67
C ASP A 111 16.25 -8.81 -7.91
N ASP A 112 17.10 -7.96 -8.48
CA ASP A 112 18.41 -7.65 -7.88
C ASP A 112 18.28 -7.01 -6.49
N VAL A 113 17.25 -6.19 -6.27
CA VAL A 113 16.95 -5.57 -4.98
C VAL A 113 16.58 -6.63 -3.94
N SER A 114 15.65 -7.53 -4.26
CA SER A 114 15.23 -8.59 -3.34
C SER A 114 16.33 -9.62 -3.10
N LEU A 115 17.21 -9.88 -4.07
CA LEU A 115 18.42 -10.68 -3.85
C LEU A 115 19.39 -9.99 -2.87
N THR A 116 19.57 -8.67 -3.00
CA THR A 116 20.42 -7.89 -2.08
C THR A 116 19.87 -7.95 -0.65
N ILE A 117 18.56 -7.80 -0.47
CA ILE A 117 17.89 -7.93 0.84
C ILE A 117 18.01 -9.37 1.37
N ALA A 118 17.82 -10.37 0.51
CA ALA A 118 17.96 -11.77 0.89
C ALA A 118 19.40 -12.11 1.34
N GLU A 119 20.40 -11.50 0.71
CA GLU A 119 21.81 -11.65 1.10
C GLU A 119 22.09 -11.00 2.45
N ALA A 120 21.59 -9.79 2.72
CA ALA A 120 21.70 -9.15 4.02
C ALA A 120 21.03 -9.99 5.14
N ILE A 121 19.83 -10.52 4.88
CA ILE A 121 19.14 -11.44 5.81
C ILE A 121 19.98 -12.70 6.07
N ARG A 122 20.59 -13.27 5.02
CA ARG A 122 21.45 -14.46 5.12
C ARG A 122 22.66 -14.20 6.01
N ASN A 123 23.28 -13.03 5.87
CA ASN A 123 24.46 -12.64 6.64
C ASN A 123 24.10 -12.26 8.10
N GLY A 124 22.82 -11.97 8.36
CA GLY A 124 22.34 -11.54 9.67
C GLY A 124 22.47 -10.03 9.89
N ASP A 125 22.57 -9.26 8.80
CA ASP A 125 22.69 -7.80 8.84
C ASP A 125 21.36 -7.18 9.28
N SER A 126 21.42 -6.11 10.07
CA SER A 126 20.25 -5.34 10.52
C SER A 126 19.87 -4.22 9.55
N ILE A 127 20.82 -3.77 8.73
CA ILE A 127 20.67 -2.69 7.77
C ILE A 127 21.12 -3.22 6.40
N VAL A 128 20.31 -3.00 5.38
CA VAL A 128 20.64 -3.29 3.99
C VAL A 128 20.65 -2.01 3.17
N ARG A 129 21.74 -1.81 2.43
CA ARG A 129 21.90 -0.71 1.49
C ARG A 129 21.63 -1.19 0.08
N ILE A 130 20.59 -0.66 -0.55
CA ILE A 130 20.16 -1.07 -1.88
C ILE A 130 20.47 0.01 -2.93
N PRO A 131 20.90 -0.36 -4.15
CA PRO A 131 21.00 0.58 -5.24
C PRO A 131 19.59 0.98 -5.70
N VAL A 132 19.47 2.20 -6.23
CA VAL A 132 18.24 2.64 -6.90
C VAL A 132 18.08 1.84 -8.20
N PRO A 133 16.94 1.17 -8.44
CA PRO A 133 16.70 0.45 -9.68
C PRO A 133 16.89 1.36 -10.90
N GLU A 134 17.52 0.84 -11.96
CA GLU A 134 17.79 1.61 -13.19
C GLU A 134 16.52 2.26 -13.76
N ARG A 135 15.39 1.55 -13.67
CA ARG A 135 14.07 2.05 -14.11
C ARG A 135 13.63 3.32 -13.39
N LEU A 136 14.02 3.48 -12.13
CA LEU A 136 13.74 4.68 -11.34
C LEU A 136 14.81 5.75 -11.55
N GLY A 137 16.07 5.35 -11.76
CA GLY A 137 17.18 6.25 -12.06
C GLY A 137 16.93 7.13 -13.29
N GLN A 138 16.21 6.61 -14.29
CA GLN A 138 15.87 7.35 -15.52
C GLN A 138 15.03 8.62 -15.29
N TYR A 139 14.23 8.66 -14.22
CA TYR A 139 13.37 9.80 -13.90
C TYR A 139 14.03 10.82 -12.96
N GLY A 140 15.28 10.56 -12.54
CA GLY A 140 16.00 11.35 -11.56
C GLY A 140 15.45 11.21 -10.14
N LEU A 141 16.25 11.65 -9.15
CA LEU A 141 15.91 11.63 -7.72
C LEU A 141 14.74 12.57 -7.36
N GLN A 142 14.41 13.51 -8.24
CA GLN A 142 13.34 14.50 -8.05
C GLN A 142 11.94 13.92 -8.25
N SER A 143 11.82 12.71 -8.79
CA SER A 143 10.52 12.07 -8.91
C SER A 143 10.10 11.53 -7.53
N PRO A 144 8.88 11.87 -7.02
CA PRO A 144 8.36 11.30 -5.78
C PRO A 144 8.34 9.76 -5.78
N SER A 145 8.52 9.14 -6.95
CA SER A 145 8.64 7.70 -7.14
C SER A 145 9.75 7.03 -6.31
N VAL A 146 10.92 7.63 -6.07
CA VAL A 146 12.01 6.94 -5.33
C VAL A 146 11.68 6.83 -3.84
N GLY A 147 11.21 7.92 -3.22
CA GLY A 147 10.78 7.92 -1.83
C GLY A 147 9.60 6.98 -1.60
N HIS A 148 8.55 7.07 -2.44
CA HIS A 148 7.39 6.17 -2.38
C HIS A 148 7.77 4.71 -2.60
N TRP A 149 8.71 4.43 -3.51
CA TRP A 149 9.22 3.08 -3.74
C TRP A 149 9.98 2.54 -2.51
N LEU A 150 10.86 3.33 -1.91
CA LEU A 150 11.61 2.92 -0.71
C LEU A 150 10.67 2.69 0.48
N ASP A 151 9.70 3.57 0.69
CA ASP A 151 8.69 3.42 1.74
C ASP A 151 7.83 2.16 1.53
N GLN A 152 7.37 1.93 0.30
CA GLN A 152 6.63 0.70 -0.04
C GLN A 152 7.48 -0.54 0.24
N LEU A 153 8.77 -0.53 -0.11
CA LEU A 153 9.68 -1.64 0.14
C LEU A 153 9.91 -1.89 1.64
N ARG A 154 10.01 -0.84 2.45
CA ARG A 154 10.10 -0.93 3.93
C ARG A 154 8.83 -1.48 4.55
N ARG A 155 7.65 -1.07 4.06
CA ARG A 155 6.36 -1.62 4.49
C ARG A 155 6.22 -3.09 4.14
N ASP A 156 6.72 -3.49 2.99
CA ASP A 156 6.68 -4.88 2.51
C ASP A 156 7.63 -5.80 3.30
N VAL A 157 8.75 -5.26 3.81
CA VAL A 157 9.80 -6.02 4.50
C VAL A 157 10.18 -5.36 5.83
N PRO A 158 9.34 -5.44 6.87
CA PRO A 158 9.57 -4.75 8.14
C PRO A 158 10.69 -5.38 9.01
N LEU A 159 11.37 -6.41 8.51
CA LEU A 159 12.27 -7.29 9.28
C LEU A 159 13.72 -6.83 9.28
N ILE A 160 14.07 -5.90 8.38
CA ILE A 160 15.41 -5.36 8.17
C ILE A 160 15.28 -3.88 7.81
N HIS A 161 16.18 -3.05 8.30
CA HIS A 161 16.18 -1.63 7.94
C HIS A 161 16.76 -1.45 6.54
N ILE A 162 16.04 -0.75 5.68
CA ILE A 162 16.42 -0.57 4.27
C ILE A 162 16.83 0.89 4.05
N GLU A 163 18.05 1.09 3.55
CA GLU A 163 18.64 2.37 3.18
C GLU A 163 19.03 2.36 1.70
N LEU A 164 19.13 3.54 1.08
CA LEU A 164 19.76 3.63 -0.25
C LEU A 164 21.28 3.53 -0.11
N HIS A 165 21.92 2.94 -1.12
CA HIS A 165 23.38 2.86 -1.19
C HIS A 165 24.04 4.25 -1.23
N ASP A 166 23.43 5.19 -1.95
CA ASP A 166 23.87 6.58 -1.97
C ASP A 166 23.25 7.36 -0.78
N PRO A 167 24.07 7.83 0.18
CA PRO A 167 23.57 8.55 1.34
C PRO A 167 22.93 9.89 0.98
N GLN A 168 23.37 10.54 -0.10
CA GLN A 168 22.79 11.81 -0.52
C GLN A 168 21.39 11.59 -1.09
N ALA A 169 21.25 10.64 -2.03
CA ALA A 169 19.95 10.22 -2.54
C ALA A 169 19.00 9.76 -1.41
N HIS A 170 19.54 9.12 -0.38
CA HIS A 170 18.76 8.71 0.78
C HIS A 170 18.17 9.91 1.52
N GLN A 171 19.00 10.91 1.86
CA GLN A 171 18.57 12.12 2.55
C GLN A 171 17.56 12.94 1.74
N GLU A 172 17.78 13.05 0.43
CA GLU A 172 16.86 13.75 -0.49
C GLU A 172 15.50 13.06 -0.54
N ALA A 173 15.46 11.73 -0.66
CA ALA A 173 14.22 10.97 -0.66
C ALA A 173 13.42 11.12 0.64
N GLU A 174 14.10 11.08 1.80
CA GLU A 174 13.48 11.30 3.12
C GLU A 174 12.92 12.72 3.24
N ALA A 175 13.67 13.73 2.77
CA ALA A 175 13.22 15.12 2.79
C ALA A 175 11.94 15.33 1.97
N ILE A 176 11.84 14.71 0.78
CA ILE A 176 10.65 14.79 -0.08
C ILE A 176 9.44 14.15 0.60
N ILE A 177 9.57 12.96 1.17
CA ILE A 177 8.46 12.29 1.89
C ILE A 177 8.01 13.14 3.07
N HIS A 178 8.96 13.72 3.82
CA HIS A 178 8.65 14.56 4.97
C HIS A 178 7.92 15.86 4.56
N GLU A 179 8.36 16.51 3.48
CA GLU A 179 7.70 17.70 2.93
C GLU A 179 6.28 17.38 2.44
N GLU A 180 6.11 16.28 1.69
CA GLU A 180 4.80 15.85 1.21
C GLU A 180 3.86 15.49 2.37
N GLY A 181 4.34 14.77 3.38
CA GLY A 181 3.60 14.47 4.60
C GLY A 181 3.16 15.73 5.33
N THR A 182 4.05 16.72 5.46
CA THR A 182 3.75 18.01 6.07
C THR A 182 2.68 18.76 5.26
N ARG A 183 2.77 18.74 3.93
CA ARG A 183 1.79 19.34 3.02
C ARG A 183 0.40 18.71 3.21
N LEU A 184 0.32 17.38 3.25
CA LEU A 184 -0.93 16.64 3.42
C LEU A 184 -1.56 16.89 4.79
N ILE A 185 -0.77 16.92 5.86
CA ILE A 185 -1.26 17.27 7.21
C ILE A 185 -1.84 18.69 7.23
N ASN A 186 -1.13 19.64 6.61
CA ASN A 186 -1.60 21.03 6.53
C ASN A 186 -2.87 21.16 5.69
N GLN A 187 -2.99 20.41 4.59
CA GLN A 187 -4.21 20.33 3.80
C GLN A 187 -5.38 19.74 4.61
N GLY A 188 -5.17 18.63 5.31
CA GLY A 188 -6.19 18.02 6.18
C GLY A 188 -6.64 18.97 7.28
N ARG A 189 -5.72 19.69 7.93
CA ARG A 189 -6.05 20.73 8.92
C ARG A 189 -6.91 21.86 8.34
N ARG A 190 -6.68 22.25 7.07
CA ARG A 190 -7.50 23.26 6.39
C ARG A 190 -8.92 22.74 6.13
N MET A 191 -9.08 21.47 5.75
CA MET A 191 -10.40 20.88 5.52
C MET A 191 -11.22 20.78 6.81
N VAL A 192 -10.62 20.39 7.93
CA VAL A 192 -11.31 20.34 9.23
C VAL A 192 -11.67 21.73 9.75
N ARG A 193 -10.83 22.73 9.48
CA ARG A 193 -11.06 24.11 9.90
C ARG A 193 -11.93 24.92 8.96
N GLN A 194 -12.26 24.42 7.77
CA GLN A 194 -13.29 25.07 6.98
C GLN A 194 -14.59 24.87 7.76
N PRO A 195 -15.12 25.92 8.43
CA PRO A 195 -16.47 25.80 8.95
C PRO A 195 -17.31 25.42 7.75
N GLU A 196 -18.21 24.46 7.91
CA GLU A 196 -19.23 24.19 6.91
C GLU A 196 -19.95 25.52 6.65
N LYS A 197 -19.45 26.31 5.70
CA LYS A 197 -20.21 27.31 5.00
C LYS A 197 -21.07 26.52 4.03
N SER A 198 -21.88 25.62 4.59
CA SER A 198 -23.11 25.22 3.99
C SER A 198 -23.91 26.51 3.88
N ASN A 199 -23.72 27.18 2.75
CA ASN A 199 -24.80 27.82 2.05
C ASN A 199 -25.83 26.74 1.67
N PHE A 200 -26.34 25.99 2.65
CA PHE A 200 -27.69 25.48 2.65
C PHE A 200 -28.59 26.73 2.82
N ARG A 201 -28.55 27.60 1.80
CA ARG A 201 -29.75 28.32 1.42
C ARG A 201 -30.68 27.23 0.94
N HIS A 202 -31.44 26.66 1.87
CA HIS A 202 -32.68 25.99 1.53
C HIS A 202 -33.42 26.93 0.58
N PRO A 203 -33.70 26.51 -0.67
CA PRO A 203 -34.61 27.25 -1.51
C PRO A 203 -35.99 27.14 -0.83
N ASN A 204 -36.32 28.17 -0.05
CA ASN A 204 -37.67 28.65 0.12
C ASN A 204 -38.71 27.63 0.64
N SER A 205 -38.59 27.17 1.89
CA SER A 205 -39.78 26.84 2.69
C SER A 205 -40.12 28.05 3.56
N GLY A 206 -40.94 28.93 3.00
CA GLY A 206 -41.45 30.11 3.68
C GLY A 206 -42.31 29.73 4.88
N ILE A 207 -41.71 29.66 6.06
CA ILE A 207 -42.44 29.76 7.34
C ILE A 207 -41.77 30.85 8.16
N ARG A 208 -42.29 32.07 8.03
CA ARG A 208 -41.96 33.18 8.93
C ARG A 208 -42.65 32.91 10.27
N PHE A 209 -41.92 32.40 11.26
CA PHE A 209 -42.32 32.59 12.65
C PHE A 209 -41.93 34.00 13.09
N ARG A 210 -42.94 34.85 13.20
CA ARG A 210 -42.86 36.21 13.75
C ARG A 210 -42.78 36.08 15.27
N GLN A 211 -41.57 36.05 15.83
CA GLN A 211 -41.41 36.26 17.27
C GLN A 211 -41.42 37.76 17.55
N HIS A 212 -42.51 38.22 18.15
CA HIS A 212 -42.51 39.43 18.95
C HIS A 212 -41.66 39.15 20.19
N GLY A 213 -40.46 39.73 20.23
CA GLY A 213 -39.64 39.80 21.42
C GLY A 213 -39.56 41.27 21.82
N ASP A 214 -40.28 41.60 22.87
CA ASP A 214 -40.30 42.93 23.46
C ASP A 214 -38.91 43.34 23.94
N ALA A 215 -38.70 44.66 23.86
CA ALA A 215 -37.52 45.36 24.31
C ALA A 215 -37.17 45.02 25.76
N PHE A 216 -35.91 44.67 26.01
CA PHE A 216 -35.27 44.96 27.27
C PHE A 216 -34.02 45.78 27.01
N ASP A 217 -34.13 47.05 27.39
CA ASP A 217 -33.06 48.02 27.47
C ASP A 217 -32.17 47.65 28.67
N GLY A 218 -30.85 47.68 28.46
CA GLY A 218 -29.89 47.15 29.41
C GLY A 218 -28.47 47.52 29.02
N GLY A 219 -28.17 48.81 29.14
CA GLY A 219 -26.86 49.39 28.89
C GLY A 219 -25.73 48.65 29.60
N GLY A 220 -24.68 48.36 28.84
CA GLY A 220 -23.45 47.76 29.35
C GLY A 220 -22.31 48.04 28.38
N HIS A 221 -21.60 49.15 28.61
CA HIS A 221 -20.36 49.51 27.95
C HIS A 221 -19.41 48.29 27.87
N ARG A 222 -19.10 47.84 26.65
CA ARG A 222 -17.92 47.02 26.38
C ARG A 222 -17.08 47.69 25.31
N GLN A 223 -15.86 48.06 25.70
CA GLN A 223 -14.83 48.58 24.81
C GLN A 223 -14.50 47.53 23.74
N VAL A 224 -14.61 47.95 22.48
CA VAL A 224 -14.11 47.20 21.33
C VAL A 224 -12.63 47.50 21.21
N VAL A 225 -11.77 46.56 21.60
CA VAL A 225 -10.33 46.62 21.33
C VAL A 225 -10.14 46.22 19.86
N ALA A 226 -9.86 47.21 19.03
CA ALA A 226 -9.56 47.03 17.61
C ALA A 226 -8.21 46.33 17.44
N TRP A 227 -8.23 45.08 16.96
CA TRP A 227 -7.03 44.43 16.44
C TRP A 227 -6.84 44.85 14.98
N ARG A 228 -5.96 45.84 14.76
CA ARG A 228 -5.41 46.16 13.43
C ARG A 228 -4.32 45.14 13.10
N SER A 229 -4.68 44.09 12.37
CA SER A 229 -3.70 43.22 11.73
C SER A 229 -3.27 43.84 10.40
N SER A 230 -2.18 44.60 10.43
CA SER A 230 -1.48 45.09 9.25
C SER A 230 -0.88 43.90 8.48
N TRP A 231 -1.40 43.62 7.29
CA TRP A 231 -0.79 42.71 6.34
C TRP A 231 0.08 43.51 5.37
N HIS A 232 1.39 43.52 5.59
CA HIS A 232 2.35 43.91 4.57
C HIS A 232 2.39 42.81 3.50
N ARG A 233 1.81 43.12 2.33
CA ARG A 233 1.93 42.31 1.12
C ARG A 233 3.23 42.70 0.41
N SER A 234 4.31 41.97 0.66
CA SER A 234 5.49 42.02 -0.22
C SER A 234 5.18 41.24 -1.50
N ARG A 235 5.10 41.97 -2.61
CA ARG A 235 5.13 41.42 -3.97
C ARG A 235 6.54 40.90 -4.24
N SER A 236 6.67 39.60 -4.47
CA SER A 236 7.78 39.02 -5.21
C SER A 236 7.19 38.29 -6.40
N SER A 237 7.34 38.91 -7.57
CA SER A 237 7.09 38.32 -8.88
C SER A 237 8.12 37.22 -9.14
N ASN A 238 7.67 36.01 -9.42
CA ASN A 238 8.29 35.16 -10.42
C ASN A 238 7.21 34.23 -10.99
N GLN A 239 6.93 34.46 -12.28
CA GLN A 239 6.06 33.64 -13.10
C GLN A 239 6.83 32.40 -13.53
N THR A 240 6.32 31.22 -13.16
CA THR A 240 6.56 29.99 -13.91
C THR A 240 5.20 29.36 -14.16
N ALA A 241 4.87 29.21 -15.43
CA ALA A 241 3.63 28.62 -15.90
C ALA A 241 3.63 27.12 -15.58
N GLU A 242 2.75 26.68 -14.69
CA GLU A 242 2.41 25.27 -14.54
C GLU A 242 1.14 24.96 -15.33
N ALA A 243 1.28 24.05 -16.29
CA ALA A 243 0.18 23.43 -16.99
C ALA A 243 -0.52 22.42 -16.05
N SER A 244 -1.75 22.74 -15.65
CA SER A 244 -2.62 21.82 -14.91
C SER A 244 -3.03 20.64 -15.79
N VAL A 245 -2.49 19.45 -15.51
CA VAL A 245 -3.07 18.18 -15.95
C VAL A 245 -3.84 17.59 -14.76
N SER A 246 -5.16 17.69 -14.79
CA SER A 246 -6.05 17.02 -13.85
C SER A 246 -6.07 15.52 -14.13
N ALA A 247 -5.38 14.72 -13.32
CA ALA A 247 -5.57 13.29 -13.25
C ALA A 247 -6.62 12.96 -12.17
N ALA A 248 -7.79 12.50 -12.60
CA ALA A 248 -8.85 12.01 -11.71
C ALA A 248 -8.47 10.61 -11.18
N TRP A 249 -8.26 10.49 -9.87
CA TRP A 249 -8.09 9.20 -9.21
C TRP A 249 -9.45 8.63 -8.81
N HIS A 250 -9.82 7.50 -9.41
CA HIS A 250 -11.01 6.72 -9.07
C HIS A 250 -10.61 5.70 -7.99
N VAL A 251 -11.20 5.78 -6.80
CA VAL A 251 -11.00 4.83 -5.70
C VAL A 251 -12.18 3.85 -5.69
N PRO A 252 -12.00 2.54 -5.92
CA PRO A 252 -13.07 1.58 -5.73
C PRO A 252 -13.23 1.29 -4.23
N ARG A 253 -14.45 1.51 -3.72
CA ARG A 253 -14.90 0.97 -2.44
C ARG A 253 -15.29 -0.49 -2.65
N GLY A 254 -14.75 -1.40 -1.83
CA GLY A 254 -15.22 -2.78 -1.83
C GLY A 254 -14.58 -3.67 -0.75
N LEU A 255 -15.45 -4.26 0.06
CA LEU A 255 -15.30 -5.46 0.90
C LEU A 255 -14.64 -5.30 2.28
N GLU A 256 -15.50 -4.96 3.24
CA GLU A 256 -15.39 -5.37 4.64
C GLU A 256 -15.55 -6.90 4.77
N SER A 257 -14.57 -7.55 5.40
CA SER A 257 -14.78 -8.83 6.08
C SER A 257 -13.77 -8.97 7.21
N LEU A 258 -14.11 -8.42 8.39
CA LEU A 258 -13.37 -8.65 9.62
C LEU A 258 -14.01 -9.80 10.39
N ARG A 259 -13.31 -10.94 10.44
CA ARG A 259 -13.56 -12.00 11.40
C ARG A 259 -13.11 -11.53 12.79
N LEU A 260 -14.06 -11.41 13.70
CA LEU A 260 -13.86 -11.23 15.13
C LEU A 260 -13.11 -12.44 15.72
N CYS A 261 -11.85 -12.26 16.11
CA CYS A 261 -11.19 -13.12 17.10
C CYS A 261 -11.67 -12.70 18.49
N LYS A 262 -12.36 -13.62 19.17
CA LYS A 262 -12.78 -13.50 20.57
C LYS A 262 -11.59 -13.77 21.50
N SER A 263 -11.55 -13.02 22.59
CA SER A 263 -10.76 -13.21 23.82
C SER A 263 -9.35 -12.59 23.90
N ALA A 264 -9.32 -11.34 24.35
CA ALA A 264 -8.34 -10.87 25.31
C ALA A 264 -9.08 -10.09 26.42
N ARG A 265 -9.05 -10.58 27.66
CA ARG A 265 -9.53 -9.84 28.83
C ARG A 265 -8.43 -8.88 29.27
N LEU A 266 -8.61 -7.59 28.98
CA LEU A 266 -7.83 -6.51 29.59
C LEU A 266 -8.59 -6.02 30.83
N ALA A 267 -8.02 -6.20 32.01
CA ALA A 267 -8.47 -5.52 33.21
C ALA A 267 -7.79 -4.15 33.26
N PHE A 268 -8.57 -3.07 33.15
CA PHE A 268 -8.12 -1.72 33.41
C PHE A 268 -8.48 -1.36 34.85
N VAL A 269 -7.47 -1.20 35.71
CA VAL A 269 -7.64 -0.52 37.00
C VAL A 269 -7.33 0.96 36.76
N ARG A 270 -8.34 1.82 36.93
CA ARG A 270 -8.19 3.28 36.86
C ARG A 270 -7.59 3.77 38.18
N SER A 271 -6.46 4.47 38.13
CA SER A 271 -6.02 5.38 39.19
C SER A 271 -5.55 6.71 38.61
N PRO A 272 -5.81 7.85 39.28
CA PRO A 272 -5.79 9.16 38.64
C PRO A 272 -4.57 9.96 39.02
N THR A 273 -3.35 9.51 38.71
CA THR A 273 -2.15 10.37 38.71
C THR A 273 -0.94 9.55 38.28
N SER A 274 -0.16 10.08 37.32
CA SER A 274 1.15 9.59 36.88
C SER A 274 1.18 8.36 35.94
N LEU A 275 1.59 8.60 34.69
CA LEU A 275 1.97 7.57 33.72
C LEU A 275 3.45 7.26 33.88
N GLN A 276 3.78 6.14 34.51
CA GLN A 276 5.02 5.40 34.26
C GLN A 276 4.64 4.02 33.75
N VAL A 277 5.08 3.71 32.52
CA VAL A 277 4.95 2.38 31.93
C VAL A 277 6.29 1.68 32.11
N SER A 278 6.37 0.76 33.08
CA SER A 278 7.47 -0.21 33.17
C SER A 278 6.97 -1.55 32.66
N VAL A 279 7.70 -2.13 31.70
CA VAL A 279 7.45 -3.47 31.16
C VAL A 279 8.49 -4.41 31.76
N GLU A 280 8.08 -5.26 32.70
CA GLU A 280 8.88 -6.40 33.14
C GLU A 280 8.46 -7.66 32.38
N CYS A 281 9.38 -8.22 31.60
CA CYS A 281 9.21 -9.51 30.95
C CYS A 281 9.81 -10.61 31.84
N GLY A 282 8.97 -11.29 32.63
CA GLY A 282 9.34 -12.52 33.33
C GLY A 282 9.33 -13.71 32.37
N TRP A 283 10.45 -14.41 32.26
CA TRP A 283 10.57 -15.69 31.56
C TRP A 283 10.24 -16.84 32.52
N ARG A 284 9.38 -17.76 32.08
CA ARG A 284 9.31 -19.15 32.56
C ARG A 284 9.23 -20.07 31.36
#